data_AF-A0A937Z2L1-F1
#
_entry.id   AF-A0A937Z2L1-F1
#
_cell.length_a   1.000
_cell.length_b   1.000
_cell.length_c   1.000
_cell.angle_alpha   90.00
_cell.angle_beta   90.00
_cell.angle_gamma   90.00
#
_symmetry.space_group_name_H-M   'P 1'
#
loop_
_entity.id
_entity.type
_entity.pdbx_description
1 polymer ?
#
loop_
_entity_poly.entity_id
_entity_poly.type
_entity_poly.pdbx_seq_one_letter_code
_entity_poly.pdbx_strand_id
1 'polypeptide(L)'
;MKRAPNGPIVAALSVLLLTRMIGAQNLAYNGDFEATREASPPPGWTMWGAQPYKVPENFTRDTTRPHGGAACFRIHHPADSAGYIVTAPEHAIRPEMGMRYEASFWARTDKPGPSQFYLTAYETINPFRDAPTPGRWAIDVT
;
A
#
# COMPACT_ATOMS: atom_id res chain seq x y z
N MET A 1 -15.16 68.70 -33.98
CA MET A 1 -14.28 67.63 -34.50
C MET A 1 -14.65 66.32 -33.78
N LYS A 2 -14.67 65.19 -34.50
CA LYS A 2 -15.26 63.88 -34.14
C LYS A 2 -14.49 63.10 -33.04
N ARG A 3 -15.24 62.34 -32.21
CA ARG A 3 -14.98 61.03 -31.50
C ARG A 3 -13.69 60.92 -30.62
N ALA A 4 -13.65 60.15 -29.53
CA ALA A 4 -14.39 58.95 -29.11
C ALA A 4 -14.45 58.81 -27.56
N PRO A 5 -15.39 58.03 -27.01
CA PRO A 5 -15.42 57.66 -25.59
C PRO A 5 -14.48 56.49 -25.28
N ASN A 6 -13.73 56.59 -24.18
CA ASN A 6 -12.91 55.51 -23.63
C ASN A 6 -13.83 54.42 -23.06
N GLY A 7 -13.85 53.26 -23.71
CA GLY A 7 -14.60 52.08 -23.25
C GLY A 7 -14.00 51.47 -21.98
N PRO A 8 -14.78 50.64 -21.25
CA PRO A 8 -14.31 49.98 -20.04
C PRO A 8 -13.27 48.91 -20.38
N ILE A 9 -12.13 48.96 -19.68
CA ILE A 9 -11.13 47.89 -19.66
C ILE A 9 -11.78 46.70 -18.97
N VAL A 10 -12.23 45.71 -19.75
CA VAL A 10 -12.60 44.40 -19.24
C VAL A 10 -11.30 43.70 -18.86
N ALA A 11 -10.95 43.76 -17.57
CA ALA A 11 -9.88 42.94 -17.03
C ALA A 11 -10.36 41.48 -17.07
N ALA A 12 -9.86 40.71 -18.04
CA ALA A 12 -10.03 39.27 -18.06
C ALA A 12 -9.30 38.68 -16.84
N LEU A 13 -10.08 38.30 -15.83
CA LEU A 13 -9.57 37.54 -14.69
C LEU A 13 -9.30 36.10 -15.17
N SER A 14 -8.07 35.85 -15.64
CA SER A 14 -7.60 34.49 -15.88
C SER A 14 -7.42 33.78 -14.56
N VAL A 15 -8.43 33.02 -14.13
CA VAL A 15 -8.28 32.04 -13.04
C VAL A 15 -7.42 30.91 -13.58
N LEU A 16 -6.13 30.95 -13.27
CA LEU A 16 -5.21 29.85 -13.53
C LEU A 16 -5.54 28.75 -12.51
N LEU A 17 -6.40 27.79 -12.89
CA LEU A 17 -6.57 26.56 -12.12
C LEU A 17 -5.25 25.77 -12.22
N LEU A 18 -4.41 25.94 -11.20
CA LEU A 18 -3.24 25.08 -11.01
C LEU A 18 -3.74 23.76 -10.42
N THR A 19 -4.14 22.82 -11.27
CA THR A 19 -4.37 21.44 -10.85
C THR A 19 -3.00 20.87 -10.47
N ARG A 20 -2.70 20.77 -9.17
CA ARG A 20 -1.59 19.92 -8.73
C ARG A 20 -1.93 18.51 -9.18
N MET A 21 -1.22 18.02 -10.20
CA MET A 21 -1.04 16.59 -10.41
C MET A 21 -0.25 16.08 -9.20
N ILE A 22 -0.96 15.81 -8.10
CA ILE A 22 -0.40 15.04 -6.99
C ILE A 22 -0.15 13.68 -7.61
N GLY A 23 1.09 13.42 -8.03
CA GLY A 23 1.50 12.09 -8.45
C GLY A 23 1.06 11.09 -7.39
N ALA A 24 0.55 9.94 -7.81
CA ALA A 24 0.05 8.93 -6.88
C ALA A 24 1.11 8.65 -5.81
N GLN A 25 0.84 9.04 -4.57
CA GLN A 25 1.74 8.77 -3.45
C GLN A 25 1.58 7.31 -3.07
N ASN A 26 2.69 6.57 -2.98
CA ASN A 26 2.66 5.25 -2.38
C ASN A 26 2.37 5.40 -0.87
N LEU A 27 1.22 4.88 -0.45
CA LEU A 27 0.76 4.95 0.94
C LEU A 27 1.33 3.81 1.81
N ALA A 28 1.88 2.77 1.20
CA ALA A 28 2.46 1.64 1.92
C ALA A 28 3.85 2.02 2.44
N TYR A 29 3.99 2.07 3.77
CA TYR A 29 5.29 2.25 4.40
C TYR A 29 6.18 1.03 4.10
N ASN A 30 7.38 1.27 3.56
CA ASN A 30 8.33 0.22 3.19
C ASN A 30 7.69 -0.90 2.35
N GLY A 31 6.82 -0.52 1.39
CA GLY A 31 6.19 -1.44 0.45
C GLY A 31 7.09 -1.87 -0.71
N ASP A 32 8.24 -1.20 -0.89
CA ASP A 32 9.31 -1.56 -1.83
C ASP A 32 10.37 -2.49 -1.21
N PHE A 33 10.40 -2.61 0.13
CA PHE A 33 11.31 -3.44 0.92
C PHE A 33 12.79 -3.02 0.83
N GLU A 34 13.06 -1.77 0.50
CA GLU A 34 14.42 -1.23 0.35
C GLU A 34 15.06 -0.83 1.69
N ALA A 35 14.30 -0.80 2.79
CA ALA A 35 14.87 -0.58 4.11
C ALA A 35 15.90 -1.67 4.45
N THR A 36 17.17 -1.28 4.64
CA THR A 36 18.31 -2.19 4.82
C THR A 36 18.39 -2.85 6.19
N ARG A 37 17.43 -2.55 7.09
CA ARG A 37 17.39 -3.16 8.41
C ARG A 37 17.02 -4.63 8.29
N GLU A 38 17.94 -5.50 8.69
CA GLU A 38 17.66 -6.92 8.86
C GLU A 38 16.66 -7.12 10.00
N ALA A 39 15.42 -7.39 9.62
CA ALA A 39 14.32 -7.70 10.51
C ALA A 39 13.38 -8.71 9.82
N SER A 40 12.71 -9.52 10.63
CA SER A 40 11.70 -10.48 10.17
C SER A 40 10.49 -10.36 11.09
N PRO A 41 9.36 -9.81 10.60
CA PRO A 41 9.16 -9.25 9.25
C PRO A 41 9.94 -7.92 9.00
N PRO A 42 10.04 -7.46 7.74
CA PRO A 42 10.63 -6.17 7.40
C PRO A 42 9.99 -5.00 8.15
N PRO A 43 10.71 -3.88 8.35
CA PRO A 43 10.18 -2.71 9.05
C PRO A 43 8.82 -2.25 8.52
N GLY A 44 7.88 -1.97 9.42
CA GLY A 44 6.53 -1.53 9.08
C GLY A 44 5.55 -2.63 8.71
N TRP A 45 5.95 -3.89 8.84
CA TRP A 45 5.09 -5.07 8.67
C TRP A 45 5.02 -5.85 9.99
N THR A 46 3.94 -6.59 10.21
CA THR A 46 3.77 -7.44 11.40
C THR A 46 3.02 -8.73 11.06
N MET A 47 3.21 -9.75 11.90
CA MET A 47 2.52 -11.03 11.75
C MET A 47 1.13 -10.98 12.39
N TRP A 48 0.12 -11.37 11.62
CA TRP A 48 -1.28 -11.55 12.05
C TRP A 48 -1.63 -13.04 12.13
N GLY A 49 -2.62 -13.38 12.97
CA GLY A 49 -3.01 -14.77 13.28
C GLY A 49 -2.66 -15.22 14.70
N ALA A 50 -2.93 -16.49 15.01
CA ALA A 50 -2.65 -17.05 16.33
C ALA A 50 -1.13 -17.24 16.55
N GLN A 51 -0.68 -17.09 17.80
CA GLN A 51 0.74 -17.19 18.18
C GLN A 51 1.51 -18.39 17.60
N PRO A 52 0.99 -19.64 17.58
CA PRO A 52 1.74 -20.77 17.03
C PRO A 52 2.04 -20.65 15.52
N TYR A 53 1.33 -19.80 14.79
CA TYR A 53 1.57 -19.57 13.36
C TYR A 53 2.45 -18.34 13.08
N LYS A 54 2.85 -17.59 14.10
CA LYS A 54 3.71 -16.40 13.97
C LYS A 54 5.18 -16.81 13.99
N VAL A 55 5.66 -17.33 12.86
CA VAL A 55 7.06 -17.78 12.66
C VAL A 55 7.81 -16.73 11.82
N PRO A 56 8.65 -15.86 12.43
CA PRO A 56 9.33 -14.77 11.73
C PRO A 56 10.15 -15.20 10.51
N GLU A 57 10.79 -16.36 10.57
CA GLU A 57 11.71 -16.89 9.55
C GLU A 57 11.01 -17.13 8.20
N ASN A 58 9.68 -17.21 8.21
CA ASN A 58 8.84 -17.32 7.03
C ASN A 58 8.63 -15.99 6.30
N PHE A 59 8.96 -14.86 6.92
CA PHE A 59 8.66 -13.51 6.43
C PHE A 59 9.92 -12.66 6.43
N THR A 60 10.66 -12.68 5.32
CA THR A 60 12.03 -12.12 5.27
C THR A 60 12.23 -11.19 4.08
N ARG A 61 13.10 -10.20 4.25
CA ARG A 61 13.65 -9.42 3.14
C ARG A 61 14.58 -10.32 2.31
N ASP A 62 14.46 -10.28 0.99
CA ASP A 62 15.26 -11.07 0.05
C ASP A 62 15.92 -10.16 -0.99
N THR A 63 17.25 -10.24 -1.12
CA THR A 63 18.05 -9.46 -2.07
C THR A 63 18.49 -10.26 -3.30
N THR A 64 18.13 -11.54 -3.38
CA THR A 64 18.58 -12.44 -4.44
C THR A 64 17.64 -12.46 -5.64
N ARG A 65 16.37 -12.11 -5.42
CA ARG A 65 15.31 -12.14 -6.44
C ARG A 65 14.42 -10.88 -6.39
N PRO A 66 14.97 -9.65 -6.44
CA PRO A 66 14.14 -8.45 -6.49
C PRO A 66 13.32 -8.39 -7.79
N HIS A 67 12.19 -7.70 -7.76
CA HIS A 67 11.46 -7.29 -8.98
C HIS A 67 12.02 -5.97 -9.52
N GLY A 68 12.24 -5.01 -8.63
CA GLY A 68 12.97 -3.76 -8.86
C GLY A 68 13.69 -3.35 -7.58
N GLY A 69 14.66 -2.43 -7.67
CA GLY A 69 15.49 -2.07 -6.51
C GLY A 69 16.49 -3.16 -6.12
N ALA A 70 16.87 -3.19 -4.84
CA ALA A 70 17.84 -4.13 -4.28
C ALA A 70 17.18 -5.29 -3.52
N ALA A 71 15.88 -5.22 -3.21
CA ALA A 71 15.19 -6.26 -2.45
C ALA A 71 13.73 -6.49 -2.84
N CYS A 72 13.17 -7.56 -2.30
CA CYS A 72 11.76 -7.85 -2.27
C CYS A 72 11.39 -8.51 -0.93
N PHE A 73 10.10 -8.82 -0.76
CA PHE A 73 9.62 -9.56 0.39
C PHE A 73 9.36 -11.02 0.03
N ARG A 74 10.04 -11.93 0.74
CA ARG A 74 9.89 -13.36 0.58
C ARG A 74 9.00 -13.92 1.69
N ILE A 75 7.93 -14.57 1.27
CA ILE A 75 6.94 -15.23 2.13
C ILE A 75 7.03 -16.74 1.89
N HIS A 76 7.31 -17.50 2.95
CA HIS A 76 7.04 -18.92 3.00
C HIS A 76 5.77 -19.15 3.80
N HIS A 77 4.70 -19.63 3.17
CA HIS A 77 3.45 -19.91 3.86
C HIS A 77 3.22 -21.43 3.90
N PRO A 78 3.56 -22.12 5.00
CA PRO A 78 3.32 -23.55 5.13
C PRO A 78 1.84 -23.92 4.91
N ALA A 79 1.61 -25.16 4.45
CA ALA A 79 0.27 -25.73 4.46
C ALA A 79 -0.27 -25.74 5.90
N ASP A 80 -1.58 -25.56 6.04
CA ASP A 80 -2.29 -25.57 7.32
C ASP A 80 -1.81 -24.52 8.35
N SER A 81 -1.11 -23.48 7.88
CA SER A 81 -0.79 -22.29 8.66
C SER A 81 -1.92 -21.26 8.59
N ALA A 82 -2.16 -20.57 9.71
CA ALA A 82 -3.01 -19.39 9.78
C ALA A 82 -2.20 -18.13 10.17
N GLY A 83 -0.92 -18.10 9.80
CA GLY A 83 0.00 -16.99 10.02
C GLY A 83 0.13 -16.15 8.77
N TYR A 84 -0.24 -14.87 8.87
CA TYR A 84 -0.24 -13.93 7.76
C TYR A 84 0.65 -12.73 8.05
N ILE A 85 0.95 -11.96 7.00
CA ILE A 85 1.62 -10.68 7.13
C ILE A 85 0.65 -9.55 6.77
N VAL A 86 0.69 -8.49 7.58
CA VAL A 86 -0.06 -7.25 7.37
C VAL A 86 0.87 -6.06 7.59
N THR A 87 0.48 -4.88 7.13
CA THR A 87 1.14 -3.64 7.55
C THR A 87 1.01 -3.52 9.07
N ALA A 88 2.09 -3.12 9.73
CA ALA A 88 2.06 -2.88 11.17
C ALA A 88 1.01 -1.80 11.48
N PRO A 89 0.18 -1.96 12.52
CA PRO A 89 -0.90 -1.02 12.81
C PRO A 89 -0.46 0.45 12.93
N GLU A 90 0.75 0.71 13.43
CA GLU A 90 1.33 2.05 13.54
C GLU A 90 1.59 2.69 12.16
N HIS A 91 1.68 1.85 11.12
CA HIS A 91 1.84 2.19 9.72
C HIS A 91 0.60 1.83 8.88
N ALA A 92 -0.55 1.58 9.52
CA ALA A 92 -1.79 1.34 8.81
C ALA A 92 -2.12 2.53 7.90
N ILE A 93 -2.51 2.23 6.66
CA ILE A 93 -3.02 3.24 5.73
C ILE A 93 -4.24 3.89 6.37
N ARG A 94 -4.36 5.22 6.24
CA ARG A 94 -5.50 6.01 6.75
C ARG A 94 -6.32 6.56 5.58
N PRO A 95 -7.25 5.78 5.00
CA PRO A 95 -8.07 6.24 3.90
C PRO A 95 -8.93 7.44 4.31
N GLU A 96 -8.87 8.50 3.52
CA GLU A 96 -9.78 9.64 3.60
C GLU A 96 -11.14 9.32 2.99
N MET A 97 -12.19 9.89 3.59
CA MET A 97 -13.57 9.71 3.16
C MET A 97 -13.80 10.31 1.77
N GLY A 98 -14.55 9.60 0.91
CA GLY A 98 -14.86 10.05 -0.45
C GLY A 98 -13.75 9.82 -1.48
N MET A 99 -12.62 9.22 -1.07
CA MET A 99 -11.50 8.94 -1.96
C MET A 99 -11.56 7.51 -2.54
N ARG A 100 -11.00 7.35 -3.75
CA ARG A 100 -10.75 6.04 -4.37
C ARG A 100 -9.26 5.71 -4.25
N TYR A 101 -8.96 4.48 -3.87
CA TYR A 101 -7.61 3.95 -3.75
C TYR A 101 -7.40 2.82 -4.74
N GLU A 102 -6.16 2.69 -5.21
CA GLU A 102 -5.69 1.56 -6.01
C GLU A 102 -4.59 0.85 -5.22
N ALA A 103 -4.66 -0.48 -5.17
CA ALA A 103 -3.60 -1.31 -4.64
C ALA A 103 -3.00 -2.12 -5.80
N SER A 104 -1.70 -2.00 -6.00
CA SER A 104 -0.95 -2.72 -7.03
C SER A 104 0.37 -3.21 -6.45
N PHE A 105 0.79 -4.41 -6.87
CA PHE A 105 2.04 -5.04 -6.45
C PHE A 105 2.48 -6.07 -7.48
N TRP A 106 3.78 -6.41 -7.44
CA TRP A 106 4.34 -7.52 -8.20
C TRP A 106 4.47 -8.74 -7.29
N ALA A 107 4.01 -9.89 -7.77
CA ALA A 107 4.13 -11.16 -7.07
C ALA A 107 4.74 -12.23 -7.98
N ARG A 108 5.47 -13.16 -7.36
CA ARG A 108 6.07 -14.32 -8.00
C ARG A 108 5.96 -15.49 -7.02
N THR A 109 5.80 -16.70 -7.56
CA THR A 109 5.71 -17.93 -6.78
C THR A 109 6.67 -18.98 -7.34
N ASP A 110 7.19 -19.86 -6.48
CA ASP A 110 7.88 -21.08 -6.93
C ASP A 110 6.89 -22.19 -7.31
N LYS A 111 5.60 -22.04 -6.95
CA LYS A 111 4.52 -22.98 -7.25
C LYS A 111 3.32 -22.23 -7.83
N PRO A 112 3.04 -22.36 -9.13
CA PRO A 112 1.88 -21.72 -9.74
C PRO A 112 0.58 -22.13 -9.06
N GLY A 113 -0.35 -21.19 -8.93
CA GLY A 113 -1.66 -21.46 -8.38
C GLY A 113 -2.31 -20.27 -7.67
N PRO A 114 -3.51 -20.50 -7.12
CA PRO A 114 -4.26 -19.45 -6.44
C PRO A 114 -3.55 -19.05 -5.14
N SER A 115 -3.25 -17.77 -5.03
CA SER A 115 -2.80 -17.12 -3.79
C SER A 115 -3.88 -16.16 -3.29
N GLN A 116 -3.87 -15.86 -2.00
CA GLN A 116 -4.89 -15.00 -1.40
C GLN A 116 -4.31 -13.63 -1.09
N PHE A 117 -4.98 -12.59 -1.60
CA PHE A 117 -4.71 -11.21 -1.28
C PHE A 117 -5.90 -10.62 -0.49
N TYR A 118 -5.58 -9.85 0.54
CA TYR A 118 -6.55 -9.23 1.42
C TYR A 118 -6.25 -7.75 1.55
N LEU A 119 -7.32 -6.95 1.52
CA LEU A 119 -7.32 -5.69 2.24
C LEU A 119 -8.06 -5.95 3.55
N THR A 120 -7.37 -5.74 4.68
CA THR A 120 -7.96 -5.80 6.00
C THR A 120 -8.04 -4.40 6.60
N ALA A 121 -8.81 -4.25 7.67
CA ALA A 121 -9.01 -2.98 8.34
C ALA A 121 -8.94 -3.15 9.86
N TYR A 122 -8.55 -2.08 10.53
CA TYR A 122 -8.62 -1.97 11.99
C TYR A 122 -9.74 -1.01 12.36
N GLU A 123 -10.53 -1.38 13.36
CA GLU A 123 -11.51 -0.48 13.98
C GLU A 123 -10.79 0.47 14.96
N THR A 124 -9.83 -0.06 15.71
CA THR A 124 -8.95 0.72 16.59
C THR A 124 -7.50 0.23 16.48
N ILE A 125 -6.55 1.17 16.54
CA ILE A 125 -5.10 0.89 16.56
C ILE A 125 -4.58 0.84 18.01
N ASN A 126 -5.21 1.54 18.95
CA ASN A 126 -4.83 1.43 20.37
C ASN A 126 -6.09 1.44 21.25
N PRO A 127 -6.56 0.28 21.75
CA PRO A 127 -6.03 -1.08 21.52
C PRO A 127 -6.24 -1.56 20.08
N PHE A 128 -5.52 -2.61 19.65
CA PHE A 128 -5.80 -3.23 18.35
C PHE A 128 -7.15 -3.94 18.37
N ARG A 129 -8.03 -3.57 17.43
CA ARG A 129 -9.27 -4.28 17.15
C ARG A 129 -9.45 -4.38 15.65
N ASP A 130 -9.64 -5.61 15.17
CA ASP A 130 -9.92 -5.87 13.77
C ASP A 130 -11.31 -5.33 13.38
N ALA A 131 -11.43 -4.83 12.15
CA ALA A 131 -12.69 -4.47 11.52
C ALA A 131 -13.04 -5.45 10.40
N PRO A 132 -14.28 -5.45 9.88
CA PRO A 132 -14.62 -6.21 8.68
C PRO A 132 -13.68 -5.89 7.51
N THR A 133 -13.22 -6.94 6.82
CA THR A 133 -12.35 -6.81 5.65
C THR A 133 -13.07 -6.07 4.50
N PRO A 134 -12.44 -5.03 3.91
CA PRO A 134 -12.95 -4.39 2.69
C PRO A 134 -12.99 -5.31 1.47
N GLY A 135 -12.20 -6.39 1.46
CA GLY A 135 -12.23 -7.37 0.40
C GLY A 135 -11.11 -8.40 0.48
N ARG A 136 -11.41 -9.56 -0.11
CA ARG A 136 -10.51 -10.69 -0.32
C ARG A 136 -10.62 -11.12 -1.76
N TRP A 137 -9.49 -11.33 -2.40
CA TRP A 137 -9.40 -11.78 -3.79
C TRP A 137 -8.46 -12.98 -3.88
N ALA A 138 -8.85 -13.95 -4.68
CA ALA A 138 -7.90 -14.93 -5.20
C ALA A 138 -7.14 -14.28 -6.35
N ILE A 139 -5.82 -14.40 -6.33
CA ILE A 139 -4.95 -14.01 -7.44
C ILE A 139 -4.26 -15.27 -7.95
N ASP A 140 -4.28 -15.47 -9.25
CA ASP A 140 -3.47 -16.53 -9.86
C ASP A 140 -2.06 -15.99 -10.04
N VAL A 141 -1.11 -16.60 -9.34
CA VAL A 141 0.32 -16.28 -9.49
C VAL A 141 0.94 -17.38 -10.34
N THR A 142 1.55 -16.99 -11.45
CA THR A 142 2.16 -17.88 -12.46
C THR A 142 3.67 -17.85 -12.40
#